data_AF-A0A8J7U6L3-F1
#
_entry.id   AF-A0A8J7U6L3-F1
#
_cell.length_a   1.000
_cell.length_b   1.000
_cell.length_c   1.000
_cell.angle_alpha   90.00
_cell.angle_beta   90.00
_cell.angle_gamma   90.00
#
_symmetry.space_group_name_H-M   'P 1'
#
loop_
_entity.id
_entity.type
_entity.pdbx_description
1 polymer ?
#
loop_
_entity_poly.entity_id
_entity_poly.type
_entity_poly.pdbx_seq_one_letter_code
_entity_poly.pdbx_strand_id
1 'polypeptide(L)'
;MLIKERMRESADAIRSQVLPKLQNQFTSHQFIQRYTQLFQADYVDALFERRQRNTEGIFQQVHRDIITLLVTEGSTFGVRRIGVQKGESQNIFGDGGKIQLWEKITVPVSEKPTSPSIDLSKLAEHGAYMPVG
;
A
#
# COMPACT_ATOMS: atom_id res chain seq x y z
N MET A 1 -21.19 4.33 4.34
CA MET A 1 -19.79 4.71 4.63
C MET A 1 -19.03 4.61 3.33
N LEU A 2 -18.43 5.70 2.86
CA LEU A 2 -17.86 5.74 1.52
C LEU A 2 -16.66 4.79 1.43
N ILE A 3 -16.47 4.14 0.27
CA ILE A 3 -15.32 3.23 0.04
C ILE A 3 -13.98 3.86 0.41
N LYS A 4 -13.86 5.19 0.25
CA LYS A 4 -12.68 5.97 0.63
C LYS A 4 -12.39 5.92 2.14
N GLU A 5 -13.41 5.95 2.97
CA GLU A 5 -13.28 5.90 4.44
C GLU A 5 -12.80 4.51 4.87
N ARG A 6 -13.48 3.46 4.38
CA ARG A 6 -13.10 2.06 4.64
C ARG A 6 -11.67 1.75 4.20
N MET A 7 -11.26 2.28 3.04
CA MET A 7 -9.87 2.15 2.58
C MET A 7 -8.88 2.80 3.55
N ARG A 8 -9.17 4.00 4.08
CA ARG A 8 -8.29 4.66 5.05
C ARG A 8 -8.17 3.87 6.35
N GLU A 9 -9.29 3.38 6.87
CA GLU A 9 -9.32 2.52 8.06
C GLU A 9 -8.53 1.22 7.84
N SER A 10 -8.54 0.72 6.61
CA SER A 10 -7.84 -0.51 6.20
C SER A 10 -6.44 -0.28 5.64
N ALA A 11 -5.85 0.91 5.79
CA ALA A 11 -4.57 1.25 5.15
C ALA A 11 -3.44 0.27 5.52
N ASP A 12 -3.37 -0.16 6.79
CA ASP A 12 -2.38 -1.16 7.25
C ASP A 12 -2.58 -2.53 6.59
N ALA A 13 -3.83 -2.99 6.51
CA ALA A 13 -4.16 -4.25 5.85
C ALA A 13 -3.88 -4.20 4.34
N ILE A 14 -4.14 -3.05 3.69
CA ILE A 14 -3.77 -2.82 2.29
C ILE A 14 -2.25 -2.94 2.11
N ARG A 15 -1.45 -2.25 2.95
CA ARG A 15 0.01 -2.29 2.88
C ARG A 15 0.58 -3.69 3.11
N SER A 16 0.03 -4.43 4.07
CA SER A 16 0.55 -5.74 4.49
C SER A 16 0.00 -6.93 3.71
N GLN A 17 -1.16 -6.81 3.05
CA GLN A 17 -1.83 -7.97 2.42
C GLN A 17 -2.17 -7.77 0.94
N VAL A 18 -2.42 -6.53 0.50
CA VAL A 18 -2.73 -6.23 -0.92
C VAL A 18 -1.43 -5.98 -1.68
N LEU A 19 -0.59 -5.06 -1.20
CA LEU A 19 0.63 -4.68 -1.92
C LEU A 19 1.61 -5.84 -2.15
N PRO A 20 1.88 -6.76 -1.20
CA PRO A 20 2.82 -7.86 -1.46
C PRO A 20 2.41 -8.77 -2.61
N LYS A 21 1.11 -8.81 -2.96
CA LYS A 21 0.56 -9.63 -4.06
C LYS A 21 0.59 -8.94 -5.42
N LEU A 22 1.06 -7.69 -5.50
CA LEU A 22 1.25 -6.93 -6.72
C LEU A 22 2.72 -6.98 -7.16
N GLN A 23 2.99 -6.78 -8.44
CA GLN A 23 4.35 -6.50 -8.91
C GLN A 23 4.82 -5.13 -8.41
N ASN A 24 6.12 -4.82 -8.49
CA ASN A 24 6.63 -3.50 -8.08
C ASN A 24 5.93 -2.35 -8.82
N GLN A 25 5.66 -2.56 -10.11
CA GLN A 25 4.80 -1.70 -10.92
C GLN A 25 3.50 -2.42 -11.23
N PHE A 26 2.37 -1.73 -11.12
CA PHE A 26 1.06 -2.35 -11.31
C PHE A 26 0.03 -1.35 -11.84
N THR A 27 -1.06 -1.84 -12.41
CA THR A 27 -2.17 -1.01 -12.91
C THR A 27 -3.25 -0.82 -11.84
N SER A 28 -4.09 0.22 -12.00
CA SER A 28 -5.26 0.40 -11.12
C SER A 28 -6.17 -0.83 -11.09
N HIS A 29 -6.31 -1.56 -12.21
CA HIS A 29 -7.12 -2.77 -12.26
C HIS A 29 -6.52 -3.90 -11.41
N GLN A 30 -5.20 -4.12 -11.50
CA GLN A 30 -4.53 -5.11 -10.65
C GLN A 30 -4.70 -4.78 -9.16
N PHE A 31 -4.54 -3.50 -8.79
CA PHE A 31 -4.77 -3.06 -7.41
C PHE A 31 -6.21 -3.32 -6.96
N ILE A 32 -7.20 -2.86 -7.74
CA ILE A 32 -8.62 -3.03 -7.42
C ILE A 32 -8.96 -4.50 -7.30
N GLN A 33 -8.50 -5.35 -8.21
CA GLN A 33 -8.73 -6.79 -8.15
C GLN A 33 -8.19 -7.41 -6.85
N ARG A 34 -6.97 -7.05 -6.43
CA ARG A 34 -6.41 -7.56 -5.17
C ARG A 34 -7.12 -6.99 -3.94
N TYR A 35 -7.52 -5.72 -3.99
CA TYR A 35 -8.31 -5.09 -2.94
C TYR A 35 -9.67 -5.77 -2.78
N THR A 36 -10.42 -5.99 -3.86
CA THR A 36 -11.76 -6.59 -3.80
C THR A 36 -11.73 -8.07 -3.41
N GLN A 37 -10.64 -8.79 -3.69
CA GLN A 37 -10.43 -10.14 -3.18
C GLN A 37 -10.32 -10.20 -1.64
N LEU A 38 -9.83 -9.13 -1.01
CA LEU A 38 -9.65 -9.08 0.45
C LEU A 38 -10.81 -8.35 1.16
N PHE A 39 -11.33 -7.29 0.56
CA PHE A 39 -12.36 -6.41 1.12
C PHE A 39 -13.66 -6.50 0.31
N GLN A 40 -14.10 -7.72 0.01
CA GLN A 40 -15.25 -7.96 -0.86
C GLN A 40 -16.54 -7.31 -0.32
N ALA A 41 -16.78 -7.42 0.99
CA ALA A 41 -17.96 -6.83 1.63
C ALA A 41 -18.00 -5.30 1.47
N ASP A 42 -16.88 -4.63 1.77
CA ASP A 42 -16.76 -3.16 1.65
C ASP A 42 -16.98 -2.69 0.20
N TYR A 43 -16.49 -3.44 -0.77
CA TYR A 43 -16.67 -3.12 -2.19
C TYR A 43 -18.12 -3.33 -2.64
N VAL A 44 -18.78 -4.41 -2.20
CA VAL A 44 -20.19 -4.68 -2.50
C VAL A 44 -21.10 -3.62 -1.87
N ASP A 45 -20.83 -3.22 -0.63
CA ASP A 45 -21.55 -2.13 0.05
C ASP A 45 -21.44 -0.83 -0.75
N ALA A 46 -20.24 -0.49 -1.22
CA ALA A 46 -20.03 0.71 -2.03
C ALA A 46 -20.80 0.67 -3.36
N LEU A 47 -20.87 -0.49 -4.02
CA LEU A 47 -21.69 -0.67 -5.23
C LEU A 47 -23.18 -0.49 -4.93
N PHE A 48 -23.66 -1.04 -3.81
CA PHE A 48 -25.05 -0.93 -3.39
C PHE A 48 -25.42 0.52 -3.06
N GLU A 49 -24.58 1.25 -2.34
CA GLU A 49 -24.76 2.68 -2.05
C GLU A 49 -24.84 3.51 -3.34
N ARG A 50 -24.00 3.22 -4.35
CA ARG A 50 -24.04 3.89 -5.66
C ARG A 50 -25.32 3.54 -6.43
N ARG A 51 -25.75 2.28 -6.38
CA ARG A 51 -27.00 1.84 -7.02
C ARG A 51 -28.22 2.54 -6.44
N GLN A 52 -28.30 2.71 -5.12
CA GLN A 52 -29.42 3.42 -4.47
C GLN A 52 -29.55 4.88 -4.93
N ARG A 53 -28.46 5.48 -5.40
CA ARG A 53 -28.44 6.84 -5.96
C ARG A 53 -28.80 6.89 -7.44
N ASN A 54 -29.38 5.83 -8.01
CA ASN A 54 -29.75 5.67 -9.44
C ASN A 54 -28.64 6.11 -10.39
N THR A 55 -27.41 5.75 -10.03
CA THR A 55 -26.21 6.22 -10.72
C THR A 55 -25.84 5.25 -11.83
N GLU A 56 -25.71 5.73 -13.07
CA GLU A 56 -25.15 4.93 -14.16
C GLU A 56 -23.65 4.69 -13.97
N GLY A 57 -23.17 3.54 -14.45
CA GLY A 57 -21.75 3.19 -14.37
C GLY A 57 -21.23 3.03 -12.93
N ILE A 58 -21.99 2.34 -12.07
CA ILE A 58 -21.66 2.16 -10.65
C ILE A 58 -20.22 1.65 -10.42
N PHE A 59 -19.77 0.70 -11.24
CA PHE A 59 -18.42 0.14 -11.14
C PHE A 59 -17.36 1.19 -11.46
N GLN A 60 -17.57 1.97 -12.53
CA GLN A 60 -16.67 3.05 -12.94
C GLN A 60 -16.55 4.11 -11.84
N GLN A 61 -17.64 4.41 -11.14
CA GLN A 61 -17.63 5.37 -10.04
C GLN A 61 -16.88 4.86 -8.81
N VAL A 62 -17.11 3.61 -8.39
CA VAL A 62 -16.34 3.02 -7.27
C VAL A 62 -14.86 2.93 -7.63
N HIS A 63 -14.52 2.53 -8.86
CA HIS A 63 -13.13 2.51 -9.32
C HIS A 63 -12.52 3.91 -9.33
N ARG A 64 -13.28 4.93 -9.74
CA ARG A 64 -12.85 6.33 -9.70
C ARG A 64 -12.58 6.76 -8.27
N ASP A 65 -13.44 6.44 -7.30
CA ASP A 65 -13.22 6.79 -5.90
C ASP A 65 -11.91 6.19 -5.36
N ILE A 66 -11.66 4.91 -5.64
CA ILE A 66 -10.43 4.20 -5.25
C ILE A 66 -9.22 4.90 -5.89
N ILE A 67 -9.26 5.13 -7.21
CA ILE A 67 -8.16 5.78 -7.94
C ILE A 67 -7.91 7.20 -7.41
N THR A 68 -8.98 7.98 -7.18
CA THR A 68 -8.87 9.33 -6.61
C THR A 68 -8.17 9.27 -5.27
N LEU A 69 -8.52 8.32 -4.40
CA LEU A 69 -7.87 8.17 -3.11
C LEU A 69 -6.39 7.81 -3.24
N LEU A 70 -6.03 6.89 -4.15
CA LEU A 70 -4.62 6.56 -4.41
C LEU A 70 -3.83 7.75 -4.98
N VAL A 71 -4.48 8.63 -5.76
CA VAL A 71 -3.84 9.85 -6.28
C VAL A 71 -3.60 10.85 -5.15
N THR A 72 -4.58 11.08 -4.29
CA THR A 72 -4.49 12.10 -3.23
C THR A 72 -3.70 11.64 -2.01
N GLU A 73 -3.74 10.35 -1.71
CA GLU A 73 -3.24 9.77 -0.45
C GLU A 73 -2.34 8.54 -0.71
N GLY A 74 -1.74 8.43 -1.89
CA GLY A 74 -0.92 7.26 -2.28
C GLY A 74 0.20 6.93 -1.30
N SER A 75 0.83 7.94 -0.70
CA SER A 75 1.86 7.78 0.33
C SER A 75 1.34 7.02 1.55
N THR A 76 0.08 7.28 1.97
CA THR A 76 -0.60 6.53 3.02
C THR A 76 -0.70 5.06 2.66
N PHE A 77 -0.93 4.72 1.39
CA PHE A 77 -1.03 3.32 0.97
C PHE A 77 0.32 2.71 0.59
N GLY A 78 1.43 3.46 0.64
CA GLY A 78 2.74 2.98 0.19
C GLY A 78 2.85 2.85 -1.33
N VAL A 79 2.13 3.67 -2.09
CA VAL A 79 2.13 3.65 -3.56
C VAL A 79 2.32 5.05 -4.13
N ARG A 80 2.90 5.15 -5.31
CA ARG A 80 3.01 6.40 -6.06
C ARG A 80 2.62 6.22 -7.51
N ARG A 81 2.12 7.29 -8.12
CA ARG A 81 1.75 7.32 -9.53
C ARG A 81 3.02 7.42 -10.40
N ILE A 82 3.17 6.54 -11.40
CA ILE A 82 4.27 6.62 -12.38
C ILE A 82 3.84 7.50 -13.55
N GLY A 83 3.95 8.83 -13.39
CA GLY A 83 3.76 9.82 -14.45
C GLY A 83 2.45 9.71 -15.28
N VAL A 84 2.53 10.17 -16.53
CA VAL A 84 1.47 10.08 -17.56
C VAL A 84 1.46 8.70 -18.26
N GLN A 85 2.43 7.85 -17.93
CA GLN A 85 2.56 6.55 -18.57
C GLN A 85 1.34 5.70 -18.24
N LYS A 86 0.67 5.26 -19.31
CA LYS A 86 -0.46 4.35 -19.22
C LYS A 86 0.02 2.98 -19.67
N GLY A 87 -0.01 2.00 -18.78
CA GLY A 87 0.27 0.61 -19.11
C GLY A 87 -0.89 0.00 -19.88
N GLU A 88 -0.61 -1.02 -20.69
CA GLU A 88 -1.67 -1.84 -21.26
C GLU A 88 -2.35 -2.63 -20.14
N SER A 89 -3.68 -2.62 -20.16
CA SER A 89 -4.48 -3.48 -19.31
C SER A 89 -5.60 -4.05 -20.15
N GLN A 90 -5.80 -5.35 -20.01
CA GLN A 90 -6.94 -6.04 -20.56
C GLN A 90 -8.01 -6.16 -19.48
N ASN A 91 -9.28 -5.95 -19.82
CA ASN A 91 -10.39 -6.29 -18.95
C ASN A 91 -10.70 -7.80 -19.04
N ILE A 92 -11.65 -8.27 -18.23
CA ILE A 92 -12.06 -9.70 -18.21
C ILE A 92 -12.77 -10.16 -19.51
N PHE A 93 -13.14 -9.23 -20.39
CA PHE A 93 -13.79 -9.49 -21.68
C PHE A 93 -12.82 -9.42 -22.86
N GLY A 94 -11.53 -9.19 -22.60
CA GLY A 94 -10.50 -9.10 -23.64
C GLY A 94 -10.28 -7.69 -24.19
N ASP A 95 -11.06 -6.68 -23.79
CA ASP A 95 -10.87 -5.31 -24.26
C ASP A 95 -9.64 -4.68 -23.60
N GLY A 96 -8.73 -4.20 -24.43
CA GLY A 96 -7.51 -3.51 -24.02
C GLY A 96 -7.71 -2.01 -23.85
N GLY A 97 -7.00 -1.44 -22.89
CA GLY A 97 -6.95 0.01 -22.69
C GLY A 97 -5.66 0.47 -22.03
N LYS A 98 -5.37 1.75 -22.21
CA LYS A 98 -4.26 2.43 -21.54
C LYS A 98 -4.70 2.85 -20.13
N ILE A 99 -4.16 2.22 -19.09
CA ILE A 99 -4.53 2.44 -17.68
C ILE A 99 -3.37 3.01 -16.87
N GLN A 100 -3.71 3.82 -15.87
CA GLN A 100 -2.72 4.41 -14.96
C GLN A 100 -1.81 3.35 -14.33
N LEU A 101 -0.50 3.60 -14.44
CA LEU A 101 0.55 2.80 -13.80
C LEU A 101 0.94 3.38 -12.43
N TRP A 102 1.22 2.49 -11.49
CA TRP A 102 1.57 2.76 -10.11
C TRP A 102 2.84 2.00 -9.74
N GLU A 103 3.56 2.52 -8.76
CA GLU A 103 4.73 1.86 -8.15
C GLU A 103 4.55 1.74 -6.66
N LYS A 104 5.07 0.65 -6.07
CA LYS A 104 5.24 0.55 -4.63
C LYS A 104 6.33 1.54 -4.18
N ILE A 105 6.06 2.28 -3.12
CA ILE A 105 7.09 3.04 -2.43
C ILE A 105 7.87 2.03 -1.58
N THR A 106 9.00 1.54 -2.09
CA THR A 106 10.00 0.91 -1.21
C THR A 106 10.53 2.01 -0.31
N VAL A 107 10.05 2.04 0.93
CA VAL A 107 10.79 2.75 1.98
C VAL A 107 12.16 2.09 1.99
N PRO A 108 13.28 2.82 1.75
CA PRO A 108 14.59 2.24 1.98
C PRO A 108 14.54 1.72 3.41
N VAL A 109 14.75 0.43 3.59
CA VAL A 109 14.95 -0.15 4.92
C VAL A 109 16.14 0.64 5.46
N SER A 110 15.86 1.63 6.31
CA SER A 110 16.89 2.23 7.14
C SER A 110 17.51 1.03 7.81
N GLU A 111 18.74 0.69 7.40
CA GLU A 111 19.54 -0.30 8.09
C GLU A 111 19.39 0.03 9.57
N LYS A 112 18.87 -0.94 10.33
CA LYS A 112 18.82 -0.79 11.78
C LYS A 112 20.19 -0.26 12.19
N PRO A 113 20.31 0.80 13.01
CA PRO A 113 21.61 1.16 13.55
C PRO A 113 22.15 -0.10 14.19
N THR A 114 23.22 -0.64 13.60
CA THR A 114 23.91 -1.80 14.12
C THR A 114 24.26 -1.42 15.53
N SER A 115 23.57 -2.02 16.52
CA SER A 115 23.88 -1.80 17.92
C SER A 115 25.39 -1.90 18.06
N PRO A 116 26.06 -0.90 18.65
CA PRO A 116 27.49 -1.02 18.88
C PRO A 116 27.70 -2.30 19.67
N SER A 117 28.36 -3.27 19.06
CA SER A 117 28.78 -4.49 19.73
C SER A 117 29.77 -4.02 20.79
N ILE A 118 29.30 -3.92 22.05
CA ILE A 118 30.17 -3.61 23.18
C ILE A 118 31.07 -4.82 23.33
N ASP A 119 32.31 -4.66 22.89
CA ASP A 119 33.36 -5.64 23.11
C ASP A 119 33.74 -5.61 24.60
N LEU A 120 33.11 -6.50 25.38
CA LEU A 120 33.34 -6.66 26.81
C LEU A 120 34.80 -7.03 27.15
N SER A 121 35.61 -7.44 26.17
CA SER A 121 37.03 -7.72 26.39
C SER A 121 37.87 -6.46 26.64
N LYS A 122 37.36 -5.26 26.31
CA LYS A 122 38.05 -3.98 26.58
C LYS A 122 37.74 -3.36 27.94
N LEU A 123 36.84 -3.94 28.74
CA LEU A 123 36.48 -3.44 30.06
C LEU A 123 37.37 -3.98 31.20
N ALA A 124 38.34 -4.85 30.90
CA ALA A 124 39.17 -5.51 31.90
C ALA A 124 40.45 -4.74 32.31
N GLU A 125 40.78 -3.60 31.70
CA GLU A 125 42.09 -2.95 31.91
C GLU A 125 42.13 -1.81 32.95
N HIS A 126 41.02 -1.46 33.62
CA HIS A 126 41.00 -0.36 34.61
C HIS A 126 40.56 -0.79 36.02
N GLY A 127 41.17 -1.86 36.52
CA GLY A 127 40.95 -2.38 37.87
C GLY A 127 42.21 -2.40 38.74
N ALA A 128 42.97 -1.30 38.80
CA ALA A 128 44.06 -1.15 39.77
C ALA A 128 43.48 -0.70 41.13
N TYR A 129 43.06 -1.66 41.96
CA TYR A 129 42.73 -1.40 43.37
C TYR A 129 43.97 -1.72 44.22
N MET A 130 44.55 -0.67 44.82
CA MET A 130 45.67 -0.75 45.76
C MET A 130 45.23 -1.40 47.08
N PRO A 131 46.09 -2.18 47.76
CA PRO A 131 45.82 -2.64 49.11
C PRO A 131 46.14 -1.50 50.10
N VAL A 132 45.22 -1.23 51.02
CA VAL A 132 45.50 -0.44 52.21
C VAL A 132 45.79 -1.44 53.33
N GLY A 133 46.96 -1.29 53.95
CA GLY A 133 47.37 -2.05 55.13
C GLY A 133 46.69 -1.61 56.41
#